data_AF-A0A252CAF0-F1
#
_entry.id   AF-A0A252CAF0-F1
#
_cell.length_a   1.000
_cell.length_b   1.000
_cell.length_c   1.000
_cell.angle_alpha   90.00
_cell.angle_beta   90.00
_cell.angle_gamma   90.00
#
_symmetry.space_group_name_H-M   'P 1'
#
loop_
_entity.id
_entity.type
_entity.pdbx_description
1 polymer ?
#
loop_
_entity_poly.entity_id
_entity_poly.type
_entity_poly.pdbx_seq_one_letter_code
_entity_poly.pdbx_strand_id
1 'polypeptide(L)'
;MFYERLKKLASEKNKSFNQIENDLNYGKNTLYRYKVQNPTQERLLELAKYFDVTTDYLLGREENKTENNLTEEENELLAAFRMESEDMTKEEQAKFNESVKNMMKIARELFDDDSNWKK
;
A
#
# COMPACT_ATOMS: atom_id res chain seq x y z
N MET A 1 3.58 16.94 9.80
CA MET A 1 3.38 15.48 9.59
C MET A 1 2.44 15.21 8.42
N PHE A 2 1.17 15.60 8.48
CA PHE A 2 0.19 15.39 7.39
C PHE A 2 0.66 15.88 6.01
N TYR A 3 1.09 17.14 5.92
CA TYR A 3 1.54 17.74 4.66
C TYR A 3 2.73 17.02 4.00
N GLU A 4 3.71 16.56 4.80
CA GLU A 4 4.86 15.84 4.27
C GLU A 4 4.48 14.44 3.77
N ARG A 5 3.55 13.75 4.46
CA ARG A 5 3.00 12.47 3.98
C ARG A 5 2.23 12.65 2.67
N LEU A 6 1.45 13.72 2.55
CA LEU A 6 0.75 14.06 1.31
C LEU A 6 1.72 14.32 0.15
N LYS A 7 2.81 15.06 0.39
CA LYS A 7 3.88 15.27 -0.60
C LYS A 7 4.53 13.96 -1.04
N LYS A 8 4.83 13.08 -0.08
CA LYS A 8 5.40 11.76 -0.34
C LYS A 8 4.49 10.94 -1.25
N LEU A 9 3.20 10.83 -0.91
CA LEU A 9 2.21 10.08 -1.69
C LEU A 9 2.01 10.64 -3.10
N ALA A 10 2.00 11.97 -3.25
CA ALA A 10 1.93 12.60 -4.57
C ALA A 10 3.16 12.26 -5.44
N SER A 11 4.35 12.27 -4.84
CA SER A 11 5.58 11.85 -5.51
C SER A 11 5.55 10.38 -5.92
N GLU A 12 5.04 9.49 -5.06
CA GLU A 12 4.91 8.05 -5.36
C GLU A 12 3.95 7.78 -6.53
N LYS A 13 2.89 8.59 -6.66
CA LYS A 13 1.94 8.53 -7.80
C LYS A 13 2.43 9.29 -9.04
N ASN A 14 3.62 9.91 -9.01
CA ASN A 14 4.13 10.79 -10.08
C ASN A 14 3.14 11.90 -10.48
N LYS A 15 2.42 12.48 -9.50
CA LYS A 15 1.45 13.56 -9.72
C LYS A 15 1.82 14.81 -8.95
N SER A 16 1.64 15.97 -9.58
CA SER A 16 1.66 17.26 -8.90
C SER A 16 0.39 17.46 -8.06
N PHE A 17 0.48 18.33 -7.04
CA PHE A 17 -0.69 18.69 -6.24
C PHE A 17 -1.82 19.28 -7.08
N ASN A 18 -1.51 20.08 -8.09
CA ASN A 18 -2.52 20.62 -9.01
C ASN A 18 -3.27 19.52 -9.77
N GLN A 19 -2.58 18.44 -10.17
CA GLN A 19 -3.24 17.29 -10.81
C GLN A 19 -4.15 16.57 -9.84
N ILE A 20 -3.71 16.33 -8.60
CA ILE A 20 -4.52 15.68 -7.57
C ILE A 20 -5.74 16.54 -7.21
N GLU A 21 -5.57 17.86 -7.11
CA GLU A 21 -6.68 18.80 -6.91
C GLU A 21 -7.70 18.69 -8.03
N ASN A 22 -7.27 18.61 -9.29
CA ASN A 22 -8.18 18.42 -10.42
C ASN A 22 -8.87 17.05 -10.37
N ASP A 23 -8.13 15.98 -10.05
CA ASP A 23 -8.67 14.61 -9.97
C ASP A 23 -9.76 14.49 -8.89
N LEU A 24 -9.63 15.25 -7.81
CA LEU A 24 -10.58 15.27 -6.69
C LEU A 24 -11.60 16.42 -6.75
N ASN A 25 -11.56 17.23 -7.81
CA ASN A 25 -12.39 18.43 -7.97
C ASN A 25 -12.26 19.41 -6.79
N TYR A 26 -11.04 19.59 -6.29
CA TYR A 26 -10.70 20.56 -5.26
C TYR A 26 -10.39 21.93 -5.88
N GLY A 27 -10.59 22.99 -5.09
CA GLY A 27 -10.15 24.32 -5.49
C GLY A 27 -8.64 24.39 -5.63
N LYS A 28 -8.15 25.27 -6.52
CA LYS A 28 -6.72 25.46 -6.76
C LYS A 28 -5.96 25.82 -5.49
N ASN A 29 -4.79 25.21 -5.30
CA ASN A 29 -3.91 25.35 -4.14
C ASN A 29 -4.50 24.87 -2.81
N THR A 30 -5.57 24.08 -2.81
CA THR A 30 -6.15 23.50 -1.58
C THR A 30 -5.13 22.68 -0.81
N LEU A 31 -4.38 21.80 -1.49
CA LEU A 31 -3.42 20.90 -0.83
C LEU A 31 -2.23 21.65 -0.23
N TYR A 32 -1.81 22.75 -0.84
CA TYR A 32 -0.73 23.60 -0.30
C TYR A 32 -1.09 24.26 1.03
N ARG A 33 -2.38 24.54 1.28
CA ARG A 33 -2.82 25.14 2.55
C ARG A 33 -2.61 24.19 3.72
N TYR A 34 -2.60 22.88 3.49
CA TYR A 34 -2.40 21.89 4.56
C TYR A 34 -1.01 21.91 5.20
N LYS A 35 -0.10 22.78 4.73
CA LYS A 35 1.12 23.13 5.44
C LYS A 35 0.86 23.82 6.78
N VAL A 36 -0.24 24.57 6.91
CA VAL A 36 -0.55 25.39 8.09
C VAL A 36 -1.90 25.07 8.72
N GLN A 37 -2.79 24.38 8.02
CA GLN A 37 -4.12 24.01 8.51
C GLN A 37 -4.39 22.50 8.33
N ASN A 38 -5.37 21.98 9.05
CA ASN A 38 -5.83 20.60 8.88
C ASN A 38 -6.94 20.49 7.83
N PRO A 39 -7.06 19.35 7.12
CA PRO A 39 -8.22 19.07 6.29
C PRO A 39 -9.50 18.92 7.12
N THR A 40 -10.65 19.05 6.48
CA THR A 40 -11.91 18.58 7.06
C THR A 40 -11.92 17.05 7.12
N GLN A 41 -12.81 16.47 7.92
CA GLN A 41 -12.97 15.02 7.98
C GLN A 41 -13.30 14.42 6.61
N GLU A 42 -14.18 15.07 5.85
CA GLU A 42 -14.54 14.67 4.48
C GLU A 42 -13.32 14.65 3.56
N ARG A 43 -12.55 15.75 3.51
CA ARG A 43 -11.33 15.85 2.68
C ARG A 43 -10.26 14.85 3.09
N LEU A 44 -10.15 14.56 4.39
CA LEU A 44 -9.23 13.55 4.90
C LEU A 44 -9.61 12.15 4.37
N LEU A 45 -10.90 11.79 4.41
CA LEU A 45 -11.40 10.51 3.90
C LEU A 45 -11.23 10.39 2.37
N GLU A 46 -11.52 11.46 1.63
CA GLU A 46 -11.34 11.49 0.18
C GLU A 46 -9.86 11.31 -0.21
N LEU A 47 -8.95 11.99 0.49
CA LEU A 47 -7.51 11.83 0.26
C LEU A 47 -7.01 10.43 0.64
N ALA A 48 -7.48 9.89 1.77
CA ALA A 48 -7.17 8.53 2.19
C ALA A 48 -7.57 7.51 1.11
N LYS A 49 -8.82 7.61 0.61
CA LYS A 49 -9.32 6.77 -0.47
C LYS A 49 -8.55 6.96 -1.78
N TYR A 50 -8.23 8.20 -2.15
CA TYR A 50 -7.51 8.49 -3.40
C TYR A 50 -6.11 7.89 -3.44
N PHE A 51 -5.40 7.93 -2.31
CA PHE A 51 -4.06 7.36 -2.19
C PHE A 51 -4.05 5.89 -1.79
N ASP A 52 -5.21 5.30 -1.52
CA ASP A 52 -5.37 3.95 -0.98
C ASP A 52 -4.55 3.76 0.30
N VAL A 53 -4.82 4.64 1.28
CA VAL A 53 -4.17 4.65 2.59
C VAL A 53 -5.18 4.91 3.71
N THR A 54 -4.79 4.67 4.96
CA THR A 54 -5.63 4.97 6.13
C THR A 54 -5.58 6.45 6.50
N THR A 55 -6.63 6.94 7.16
CA THR A 55 -6.62 8.29 7.71
C THR A 55 -5.58 8.43 8.82
N ASP A 56 -5.32 7.37 9.58
CA ASP A 56 -4.32 7.35 10.63
C ASP A 56 -2.89 7.39 10.07
N TYR A 57 -2.65 6.78 8.91
CA TYR A 57 -1.40 6.96 8.16
C TYR A 57 -1.21 8.43 7.79
N LEU A 58 -2.22 9.06 7.18
CA LEU A 58 -2.14 10.46 6.76
C LEU A 58 -1.88 11.41 7.94
N LEU A 59 -2.53 11.15 9.08
CA LEU A 59 -2.34 11.94 10.30
C LEU A 59 -1.02 11.63 11.02
N GLY A 60 -0.34 10.55 10.65
CA GLY A 60 0.92 10.12 11.26
C GLY A 60 0.74 9.46 12.63
N ARG A 61 -0.42 8.84 12.87
CA ARG A 61 -0.68 8.00 14.04
C ARG A 61 -0.18 6.57 13.84
N GLU A 62 -0.10 6.12 12.60
CA GLU A 62 0.45 4.83 12.20
C GLU A 62 1.48 4.98 11.08
N GLU A 63 2.44 4.05 11.02
CA GLU A 63 3.42 3.99 9.94
C GLU A 63 2.96 3.13 8.75
N ASN A 64 2.04 2.19 8.99
CA ASN A 64 1.46 1.36 7.92
C ASN A 64 0.53 2.21 7.05
N LYS A 65 0.73 2.13 5.73
CA LYS A 65 -0.02 2.93 4.74
C LYS A 65 -1.46 2.48 4.62
N THR A 66 -1.66 1.18 4.51
CA THR A 66 -2.95 0.54 4.27
C THR A 66 -3.41 -0.15 5.56
N GLU A 67 -4.72 -0.25 5.75
CA GLU A 67 -5.27 -1.28 6.62
C GLU A 67 -4.79 -2.62 6.05
N ASN A 68 -4.45 -3.60 6.90
CA ASN A 68 -4.16 -4.96 6.47
C ASN A 68 -5.47 -5.65 6.02
N ASN A 69 -6.15 -5.08 5.03
CA ASN A 69 -7.36 -5.62 4.43
C ASN A 69 -6.95 -6.62 3.35
N LEU A 70 -6.40 -7.74 3.83
CA LEU A 70 -6.14 -8.92 3.02
C LEU A 70 -7.48 -9.54 2.62
N THR A 71 -7.60 -10.02 1.38
CA THR A 71 -8.75 -10.86 0.99
C THR A 71 -8.78 -12.14 1.82
N GLU A 72 -9.89 -12.87 1.82
CA GLU A 72 -9.97 -14.16 2.51
C GLU A 72 -8.88 -15.13 2.01
N GLU A 73 -8.64 -15.14 0.70
CA GLU A 73 -7.58 -15.96 0.09
C GLU A 73 -6.17 -15.52 0.53
N GLU A 74 -5.94 -14.21 0.65
CA GLU A 74 -4.67 -13.68 1.16
C GLU A 74 -4.48 -13.99 2.66
N ASN A 75 -5.57 -13.97 3.44
CA ASN A 75 -5.55 -14.37 4.85
C ASN A 75 -5.25 -15.85 5.04
N GLU A 76 -5.82 -16.73 4.21
CA GLU A 76 -5.53 -18.16 4.22
C GLU A 76 -4.05 -18.43 3.91
N LEU A 77 -3.50 -17.77 2.90
CA LEU A 77 -2.07 -17.88 2.55
C LEU A 77 -1.17 -17.39 3.68
N LEU A 78 -1.51 -16.27 4.31
CA LEU A 78 -0.77 -15.74 5.45
C LEU A 78 -0.85 -16.67 6.67
N ALA A 79 -2.00 -17.28 6.92
CA ALA A 79 -2.17 -18.25 7.99
C ALA A 79 -1.31 -19.51 7.76
N ALA A 80 -1.36 -20.09 6.56
CA ALA A 80 -0.55 -21.24 6.19
C ALA A 80 0.95 -20.94 6.32
N PHE A 81 1.39 -19.78 5.82
CA PHE A 81 2.78 -19.33 5.95
C PHE A 81 3.22 -19.21 7.42
N ARG A 82 2.38 -18.64 8.28
CA ARG A 82 2.69 -18.49 9.70
C ARG A 82 2.82 -19.84 10.40
N MET A 83 1.86 -20.75 10.17
CA MET A 83 1.88 -22.10 10.72
C MET A 83 3.15 -22.86 10.33
N GLU A 84 3.53 -22.81 9.04
CA GLU A 84 4.73 -23.52 8.57
C GLU A 84 6.03 -22.93 9.17
N SER A 85 6.04 -21.63 9.48
CA SER A 85 7.22 -20.95 10.02
C SER A 85 7.28 -20.88 11.55
N GLU A 86 6.28 -21.39 12.27
CA GLU A 86 6.10 -21.16 13.71
C GLU A 86 7.25 -21.72 14.55
N ASP A 87 7.70 -22.93 14.21
CA ASP A 87 8.74 -23.65 14.96
C ASP A 87 10.18 -23.40 14.44
N MET A 88 10.35 -22.49 13.48
CA MET A 88 11.66 -22.21 12.88
C MET A 88 12.50 -21.27 13.74
N THR A 89 13.81 -21.49 13.76
CA THR A 89 14.75 -20.48 14.25
C THR A 89 14.76 -19.25 13.35
N LYS A 90 15.28 -18.13 13.84
CA LYS A 90 15.38 -16.89 13.05
C LYS A 90 16.19 -17.07 11.75
N GLU A 91 17.23 -17.90 11.78
CA GLU A 91 18.05 -18.17 10.59
C GLU A 91 17.29 -19.03 9.57
N GLU A 92 16.57 -20.04 10.04
CA GLU A 92 15.72 -20.89 9.18
C GLU A 92 14.57 -20.09 8.59
N GLN A 93 13.90 -19.27 9.40
CA GLN A 93 12.82 -18.39 8.93
C GLN A 93 13.32 -17.42 7.86
N ALA A 94 14.54 -16.88 7.98
CA ALA A 94 15.13 -16.04 6.94
C ALA A 94 15.33 -16.81 5.62
N LYS A 95 15.87 -18.02 5.67
CA LYS A 95 16.05 -18.90 4.50
C LYS A 95 14.72 -19.32 3.88
N PHE A 96 13.73 -19.64 4.71
CA PHE A 96 12.36 -19.98 4.30
C PHE A 96 11.70 -18.81 3.57
N ASN A 97 11.75 -17.60 4.15
CA ASN A 97 11.16 -16.40 3.56
C ASN A 97 11.79 -16.06 2.20
N GLU A 98 13.12 -16.21 2.07
CA GLU A 98 13.81 -16.03 0.79
C GLU A 98 13.35 -17.06 -0.26
N SER A 99 13.22 -18.32 0.15
CA SER A 99 12.77 -19.41 -0.73
C SER A 99 11.34 -19.19 -1.22
N VAL A 100 10.41 -18.85 -0.31
CA VAL A 100 9.01 -18.51 -0.67
C VAL A 100 8.96 -17.33 -1.63
N LYS A 101 9.74 -16.28 -1.39
CA LYS A 101 9.83 -15.12 -2.28
C LYS A 101 10.33 -15.49 -3.67
N ASN A 102 11.31 -16.38 -3.78
CA ASN A 102 11.82 -16.85 -5.07
C ASN A 102 10.80 -17.72 -5.80
N MET A 103 10.10 -18.62 -5.09
CA MET A 103 9.01 -19.41 -5.67
C MET A 103 7.88 -18.53 -6.23
N MET A 104 7.47 -17.48 -5.51
CA MET A 104 6.45 -16.54 -5.99
C MET A 104 6.86 -15.81 -7.28
N LYS A 105 8.15 -15.48 -7.43
CA LYS A 105 8.66 -14.89 -8.68
C LYS A 105 8.57 -15.88 -9.85
N ILE A 106 9.01 -17.11 -9.63
CA ILE A 106 8.94 -18.17 -10.65
C ILE A 106 7.48 -18.43 -11.04
N ALA A 107 6.57 -18.52 -10.05
CA ALA A 107 5.15 -18.71 -10.31
C ALA A 107 4.56 -17.59 -11.17
N ARG A 108 4.99 -16.34 -10.96
CA ARG A 108 4.61 -15.20 -11.80
C ARG A 108 5.17 -15.30 -13.21
N GLU A 109 6.45 -15.63 -13.36
CA GLU A 109 7.09 -15.80 -14.67
C GLU A 109 6.42 -16.92 -15.50
N LEU A 110 6.03 -18.02 -14.85
CA LEU A 110 5.29 -19.11 -15.49
C LEU A 110 3.84 -18.75 -15.85
N PHE A 111 3.23 -17.85 -15.09
CA PHE A 111 1.89 -17.35 -15.37
C PHE A 111 1.87 -16.38 -16.55
N ASP A 112 2.88 -15.51 -16.65
CA ASP A 112 3.02 -14.55 -17.75
C ASP A 112 3.43 -15.22 -19.08
N ASP A 113 3.86 -16.49 -19.05
CA ASP A 113 4.12 -17.31 -20.24
C ASP A 113 2.83 -18.03 -20.71
N ASP A 114 2.00 -17.30 -21.48
CA ASP A 114 0.77 -17.74 -22.14
C ASP A 114 0.92 -19.03 -22.99
N SER A 115 2.15 -19.43 -23.31
CA SER A 115 2.47 -20.66 -24.04
C SER A 115 2.07 -21.93 -23.28
N ASN A 116 1.97 -21.86 -21.95
CA ASN A 116 1.69 -23.03 -21.09
C ASN A 116 0.19 -23.33 -20.91
N TRP A 117 -0.69 -22.42 -21.33
CA TRP A 117 -2.13 -22.48 -21.00
C TRP A 117 -3.04 -22.56 -22.23
N LYS A 118 -2.49 -22.51 -23.45
CA LYS A 118 -3.24 -22.78 -24.68
C LYS A 118 -3.25 -24.29 -24.96
N LYS A 119 -4.31 -24.95 -24.50
CA LYS A 119 -4.77 -26.24 -25.05
C LYS A 119 -5.92 -26.02 -26.01
#